data_AF-A0A966W0V4-F1
#
_entry.id   AF-A0A966W0V4-F1
#
_cell.length_a   1.000
_cell.length_b   1.000
_cell.length_c   1.000
_cell.angle_alpha   90.00
_cell.angle_beta   90.00
_cell.angle_gamma   90.00
#
_symmetry.space_group_name_H-M   'P 1'
#
loop_
_entity.id
_entity.type
_entity.pdbx_description
1 polymer ?
#
loop_
_entity_poly.entity_id
_entity_poly.type
_entity_poly.pdbx_seq_one_letter_code
_entity_poly.pdbx_strand_id
1 'polypeptide(L)'
;MKLLCRIGLIAALSSLGLTASAADHVPQPGQFPPPGSGHYLSGEIVQLDPAHRRGALRIDGNEPHDRYQSGALHSFALLPYAMCWFNGAPAELRDLPIGTHVHGYFFVPPAGEEKTLPPLPKGQEKYEIKYNHALSLEDDFSFYQRRGQAWKVVSVDEAKGKINVAPTGTMAKDGINKPYTFDIDNVTRVWRGRTLVELKDIAPETTVQLNLTWSQGWRDKEFTVSDLWLDDAARAAATELQRRRHVIFQRQRWLPGWIDAVENFDFGGGLVTLTLFGPMDRSLYDDLKNSQDKGFGVAVAEKDLRTWFHRSDKKIGQVVEWKETPNPPPGSSGIQVRMKFAELLDGYRPGRIVRVKSDLWKFVTIPTEERVKSLEDR
;
A
#
# COMPACT_ATOMS: atom_id res chain seq x y z
N MET A 1 -43.80 -36.56 -51.61
CA MET A 1 -44.62 -36.10 -50.48
C MET A 1 -43.84 -35.02 -49.77
N LYS A 2 -44.36 -33.79 -49.76
CA LYS A 2 -43.69 -32.55 -49.33
C LYS A 2 -43.46 -32.57 -47.81
N LEU A 3 -42.28 -32.17 -47.33
CA LEU A 3 -42.14 -31.65 -45.97
C LEU A 3 -41.22 -30.42 -45.99
N LEU A 4 -41.86 -29.25 -45.90
CA LEU A 4 -41.21 -27.95 -45.71
C LEU A 4 -40.56 -27.92 -44.32
N CYS A 5 -39.25 -27.69 -44.26
CA CYS A 5 -38.58 -27.34 -43.01
C CYS A 5 -38.52 -25.81 -42.89
N ARG A 6 -39.14 -25.28 -41.84
CA ARG A 6 -39.30 -23.83 -41.59
C ARG A 6 -37.98 -23.20 -41.17
N ILE A 7 -37.66 -22.07 -41.78
CA ILE A 7 -36.60 -21.13 -41.41
C ILE A 7 -37.06 -20.37 -40.16
N GLY A 8 -36.35 -20.55 -39.05
CA GLY A 8 -36.50 -19.74 -37.84
C GLY A 8 -35.46 -18.63 -37.81
N LEU A 9 -35.88 -17.39 -38.01
CA LEU A 9 -35.07 -16.18 -37.91
C LEU A 9 -34.85 -15.85 -36.42
N ILE A 10 -33.64 -16.05 -35.90
CA ILE A 10 -33.28 -15.61 -34.54
C ILE A 10 -32.77 -14.16 -34.63
N ALA A 11 -33.58 -13.22 -34.15
CA ALA A 11 -33.18 -11.83 -33.98
C ALA A 11 -32.23 -11.72 -32.78
N ALA A 12 -30.96 -11.45 -33.04
CA ALA A 12 -29.98 -11.11 -32.01
C ALA A 12 -30.22 -9.67 -31.53
N LEU A 13 -30.89 -9.51 -30.39
CA LEU A 13 -30.84 -8.24 -29.65
C LEU A 13 -29.48 -8.12 -28.98
N SER A 14 -28.59 -7.36 -29.60
CA SER A 14 -27.37 -6.84 -28.97
C SER A 14 -27.76 -5.86 -27.85
N SER A 15 -27.69 -6.32 -26.60
CA SER A 15 -27.79 -5.48 -25.42
C SER A 15 -26.53 -4.63 -25.30
N LEU A 16 -26.64 -3.34 -25.62
CA LEU A 16 -25.70 -2.33 -25.14
C LEU A 16 -25.79 -2.32 -23.61
N GLY A 17 -24.82 -2.95 -22.95
CA GLY A 17 -24.63 -2.80 -21.52
C GLY A 17 -24.25 -1.35 -21.23
N LEU A 18 -25.19 -0.55 -20.72
CA LEU A 18 -24.83 0.63 -19.95
C LEU A 18 -23.99 0.15 -18.77
N THR A 19 -22.70 0.44 -18.77
CA THR A 19 -21.87 0.34 -17.58
C THR A 19 -22.39 1.36 -16.58
N ALA A 20 -23.27 0.92 -15.68
CA ALA A 20 -23.58 1.69 -14.48
C ALA A 20 -22.26 1.96 -13.76
N SER A 21 -21.95 3.23 -13.52
CA SER A 21 -20.86 3.61 -12.63
C SER A 21 -21.13 2.92 -11.29
N ALA A 22 -20.29 1.95 -10.92
CA ALA A 22 -20.37 1.36 -9.59
C ALA A 22 -20.28 2.48 -8.56
N ALA A 23 -21.18 2.48 -7.58
CA ALA A 23 -21.12 3.45 -6.49
C ALA A 23 -19.76 3.36 -5.77
N ASP A 24 -19.24 4.50 -5.31
CA ASP A 24 -17.96 4.52 -4.60
C ASP A 24 -18.02 3.61 -3.36
N HIS A 25 -16.95 2.84 -3.14
CA HIS A 25 -16.81 2.09 -1.90
C HIS A 25 -16.39 3.01 -0.76
N VAL A 26 -17.22 3.12 0.27
CA VAL A 26 -16.91 3.82 1.53
C VAL A 26 -16.37 2.80 2.53
N PRO A 27 -15.11 2.91 2.98
CA PRO A 27 -14.54 1.98 3.94
C PRO A 27 -15.35 1.96 5.25
N GLN A 28 -15.64 0.75 5.74
CA GLN A 28 -16.39 0.55 7.00
C GLN A 28 -15.47 0.03 8.11
N PRO A 29 -15.68 0.44 9.37
CA PRO A 29 -14.95 -0.12 10.50
C PRO A 29 -15.09 -1.65 10.57
N GLY A 30 -13.97 -2.35 10.77
CA GLY A 30 -13.95 -3.82 10.90
C GLY A 30 -14.25 -4.60 9.62
N GLN A 31 -14.25 -3.96 8.45
CA GLN A 31 -14.47 -4.63 7.17
C GLN A 31 -13.34 -4.34 6.18
N PHE A 32 -12.76 -5.40 5.61
CA PHE A 32 -11.79 -5.25 4.53
C PHE A 32 -12.53 -4.96 3.22
N PRO A 33 -11.98 -4.12 2.34
CA PRO A 33 -12.64 -3.76 1.10
C PRO A 33 -12.68 -4.95 0.13
N PRO A 34 -13.69 -5.03 -0.74
CA PRO A 34 -13.70 -5.99 -1.83
C PRO A 34 -12.48 -5.81 -2.75
N PRO A 35 -11.87 -6.90 -3.29
CA PRO A 35 -10.79 -6.78 -4.26
C PRO A 35 -11.16 -5.90 -5.46
N GLY A 36 -10.25 -5.01 -5.87
CA GLY A 36 -10.44 -4.16 -7.05
C GLY A 36 -11.45 -3.01 -6.92
N SER A 37 -11.95 -2.74 -5.71
CA SER A 37 -12.91 -1.65 -5.44
C SER A 37 -12.29 -0.26 -5.29
N GLY A 38 -10.96 -0.16 -5.16
CA GLY A 38 -10.27 1.11 -4.99
C GLY A 38 -10.10 1.88 -6.30
N HIS A 39 -10.13 3.21 -6.22
CA HIS A 39 -9.88 4.11 -7.32
C HIS A 39 -8.37 4.31 -7.51
N TYR A 40 -7.86 4.00 -8.71
CA TYR A 40 -6.44 4.15 -9.02
C TYR A 40 -6.04 5.63 -9.13
N LEU A 41 -4.96 6.01 -8.47
CA LEU A 41 -4.26 7.29 -8.66
C LEU A 41 -2.76 7.03 -8.69
N SER A 42 -2.02 7.88 -9.41
CA SER A 42 -0.56 7.89 -9.38
C SER A 42 -0.02 9.32 -9.30
N GLY A 43 1.19 9.45 -8.75
CA GLY A 43 1.80 10.74 -8.48
C GLY A 43 3.12 10.65 -7.72
N GLU A 44 3.84 11.76 -7.67
CA GLU A 44 5.05 11.88 -6.86
C GLU A 44 4.73 12.25 -5.41
N ILE A 45 5.40 11.60 -4.46
CA ILE A 45 5.36 11.99 -3.04
C ILE A 45 6.08 13.32 -2.83
N VAL A 46 5.36 14.35 -2.36
CA VAL A 46 5.93 15.68 -2.09
C VAL A 46 6.00 16.00 -0.59
N GLN A 47 5.11 15.40 0.21
CA GLN A 47 5.08 15.57 1.67
C GLN A 47 4.75 14.24 2.35
N LEU A 48 5.35 14.01 3.51
CA LEU A 48 5.12 12.82 4.32
C LEU A 48 5.01 13.14 5.81
N ASP A 49 4.06 12.48 6.45
CA ASP A 49 3.93 12.37 7.89
C ASP A 49 3.75 10.88 8.24
N PRO A 50 4.85 10.13 8.42
CA PRO A 50 4.78 8.71 8.69
C PRO A 50 4.17 8.36 10.03
N ALA A 51 4.17 9.27 11.01
CA ALA A 51 3.62 9.01 12.34
C ALA A 51 2.09 8.98 12.29
N HIS A 52 1.48 9.92 11.55
CA HIS A 52 0.03 9.95 11.34
C HIS A 52 -0.41 9.18 10.09
N ARG A 53 0.53 8.54 9.40
CA ARG A 53 0.33 7.81 8.13
C ARG A 53 -0.37 8.66 7.07
N ARG A 54 0.10 9.89 6.89
CA ARG A 54 -0.43 10.88 5.92
C ARG A 54 0.67 11.36 4.98
N GLY A 55 0.25 11.97 3.88
CA GLY A 55 1.18 12.62 2.96
C GLY A 55 0.45 13.43 1.91
N ALA A 56 1.19 13.90 0.91
CA ALA A 56 0.60 14.57 -0.24
C ALA A 56 1.31 14.18 -1.54
N LEU A 57 0.52 13.96 -2.58
CA LEU A 57 0.97 13.62 -3.92
C LEU A 57 0.85 14.82 -4.86
N ARG A 58 1.85 14.96 -5.74
CA ARG A 58 1.69 15.65 -7.02
C ARG A 58 1.14 14.64 -8.01
N ILE A 59 -0.14 14.75 -8.34
CA ILE A 59 -0.82 13.80 -9.25
C ILE A 59 -0.25 13.90 -10.66
N ASP A 60 -0.21 12.76 -11.35
CA ASP A 60 0.26 12.66 -12.73
C ASP A 60 -0.61 13.46 -13.71
N GLY A 61 0.07 14.13 -14.63
CA GLY A 61 -0.60 14.86 -15.70
C GLY A 61 -1.31 16.12 -15.20
N ASN A 62 -2.18 16.67 -16.04
CA ASN A 62 -2.84 17.95 -15.79
C ASN A 62 -4.28 17.82 -15.25
N GLU A 63 -4.82 16.61 -15.18
CA GLU A 63 -6.23 16.38 -14.88
C GLU A 63 -6.53 16.39 -13.36
N PRO A 64 -7.77 16.77 -12.96
CA PRO A 64 -8.78 17.45 -13.77
C PRO A 64 -8.39 18.90 -14.10
N HIS A 65 -8.80 19.40 -15.28
CA HIS A 65 -8.53 20.76 -15.77
C HIS A 65 -7.02 21.07 -15.96
N ASP A 66 -6.52 22.15 -15.34
CA ASP A 66 -5.13 22.60 -15.30
C ASP A 66 -4.50 22.36 -13.91
N ARG A 67 -4.87 21.26 -13.24
CA ARG A 67 -4.51 20.98 -11.84
C ARG A 67 -3.02 21.00 -11.60
N TYR A 68 -2.20 20.55 -12.55
CA TYR A 68 -0.75 20.55 -12.36
C TYR A 68 -0.19 21.96 -12.11
N GLN A 69 -0.72 22.96 -12.81
CA GLN A 69 -0.24 24.34 -12.72
C GLN A 69 -0.90 25.12 -11.57
N SER A 70 -2.17 24.82 -11.30
CA SER A 70 -3.04 25.69 -10.50
C SER A 70 -3.63 25.03 -9.26
N GLY A 71 -3.62 23.69 -9.20
CA GLY A 71 -4.21 22.92 -8.11
C GLY A 71 -3.24 22.62 -6.99
N ALA A 72 -3.76 22.58 -5.75
CA ALA A 72 -3.00 22.14 -4.58
C ALA A 72 -2.60 20.66 -4.67
N LEU A 73 -1.59 20.26 -3.89
CA LEU A 73 -1.21 18.85 -3.74
C LEU A 73 -2.40 18.01 -3.29
N HIS A 74 -2.45 16.76 -3.75
CA HIS A 74 -3.46 15.80 -3.31
C HIS A 74 -3.05 15.19 -1.98
N SER A 75 -3.62 15.67 -0.88
CA SER A 75 -3.39 15.11 0.45
C SER A 75 -4.06 13.74 0.59
N PHE A 76 -3.41 12.81 1.28
CA PHE A 76 -3.94 11.48 1.56
C PHE A 76 -3.69 11.03 3.00
N ALA A 77 -4.53 10.09 3.45
CA ALA A 77 -4.31 9.28 4.65
C ALA A 77 -4.27 7.80 4.28
N LEU A 78 -3.42 7.01 4.92
CA LEU A 78 -3.45 5.56 4.78
C LEU A 78 -4.53 4.97 5.69
N LEU A 79 -5.32 4.04 5.18
CA LEU A 79 -6.18 3.20 6.02
C LEU A 79 -5.33 2.39 7.02
N PRO A 80 -5.90 1.96 8.16
CA PRO A 80 -5.16 1.19 9.18
C PRO A 80 -4.51 -0.07 8.60
N TYR A 81 -5.21 -0.73 7.69
CA TYR A 81 -4.76 -1.95 7.01
C TYR A 81 -4.09 -1.68 5.65
N ALA A 82 -3.78 -0.43 5.34
CA ALA A 82 -3.14 -0.09 4.08
C ALA A 82 -1.68 -0.56 4.02
N MET A 83 -1.26 -1.00 2.85
CA MET A 83 0.09 -1.54 2.62
C MET A 83 0.91 -0.61 1.72
N CYS A 84 2.10 -0.24 2.17
CA CYS A 84 3.10 0.38 1.32
C CYS A 84 4.08 -0.66 0.77
N TRP A 85 4.59 -0.43 -0.44
CA TRP A 85 5.60 -1.27 -1.08
C TRP A 85 6.69 -0.39 -1.68
N PHE A 86 7.93 -0.81 -1.48
CA PHE A 86 9.10 -0.15 -2.03
C PHE A 86 10.12 -1.20 -2.46
N ASN A 87 10.72 -1.04 -3.63
CA ASN A 87 11.72 -1.94 -4.19
C ASN A 87 11.34 -3.44 -4.11
N GLY A 88 10.06 -3.77 -4.29
CA GLY A 88 9.53 -5.13 -4.35
C GLY A 88 9.23 -5.80 -3.00
N ALA A 89 9.33 -5.08 -1.88
CA ALA A 89 9.02 -5.61 -0.55
C ALA A 89 8.02 -4.71 0.21
N PRO A 90 7.30 -5.25 1.22
CA PRO A 90 6.49 -4.44 2.11
C PRO A 90 7.34 -3.33 2.76
N ALA A 91 6.70 -2.19 2.97
CA ALA A 91 7.35 -0.97 3.44
C ALA A 91 6.44 -0.22 4.41
N GLU A 92 7.03 0.64 5.22
CA GLU A 92 6.31 1.70 5.91
C GLU A 92 6.35 2.99 5.10
N LEU A 93 5.43 3.91 5.39
CA LEU A 93 5.36 5.19 4.67
C LEU A 93 6.67 5.99 4.72
N ARG A 94 7.43 5.86 5.82
CA ARG A 94 8.76 6.49 5.99
C ARG A 94 9.86 5.91 5.09
N ASP A 95 9.66 4.71 4.59
CA ASP A 95 10.65 4.04 3.76
C ASP A 95 10.59 4.54 2.31
N LEU A 96 9.48 5.21 1.93
CA LEU A 96 9.29 5.87 0.65
C LEU A 96 9.94 7.27 0.69
N PRO A 97 11.03 7.52 -0.05
CA PRO A 97 11.61 8.86 -0.12
C PRO A 97 10.65 9.88 -0.74
N ILE A 98 10.71 11.13 -0.29
CA ILE A 98 10.12 12.26 -1.04
C ILE A 98 10.76 12.30 -2.44
N GLY A 99 9.97 12.55 -3.46
CA GLY A 99 10.38 12.45 -4.88
C GLY A 99 10.09 11.10 -5.52
N THR A 100 9.67 10.09 -4.76
CA THR A 100 9.29 8.79 -5.32
C THR A 100 7.93 8.89 -6.01
N HIS A 101 7.87 8.49 -7.28
CA HIS A 101 6.60 8.26 -7.95
C HIS A 101 5.95 6.97 -7.41
N VAL A 102 4.66 7.05 -7.10
CA VAL A 102 3.90 5.94 -6.53
C VAL A 102 2.57 5.75 -7.23
N HIS A 103 2.14 4.50 -7.21
CA HIS A 103 0.84 4.04 -7.63
C HIS A 103 0.02 3.65 -6.41
N GLY A 104 -1.24 4.07 -6.35
CA GLY A 104 -2.10 3.73 -5.22
C GLY A 104 -3.54 3.49 -5.61
N TYR A 105 -4.23 2.78 -4.73
CA TYR A 105 -5.68 2.59 -4.79
C TYR A 105 -6.31 3.29 -3.60
N PHE A 106 -7.25 4.17 -3.89
CA PHE A 106 -7.82 5.11 -2.93
C PHE A 106 -9.33 4.93 -2.83
N PHE A 107 -9.86 5.27 -1.67
CA PHE A 107 -11.28 5.35 -1.40
C PHE A 107 -11.66 6.78 -1.03
N VAL A 108 -12.95 7.05 -1.09
CA VAL A 108 -13.53 8.23 -0.42
C VAL A 108 -13.31 8.12 1.10
N PRO A 109 -13.33 9.24 1.84
CA PRO A 109 -13.18 9.21 3.29
C PRO A 109 -14.15 8.23 3.96
N PRO A 110 -13.67 7.43 4.93
CA PRO A 110 -14.54 6.75 5.88
C PRO A 110 -15.43 7.75 6.62
N ALA A 111 -16.56 7.28 7.13
CA ALA A 111 -17.48 8.12 7.91
C ALA A 111 -16.76 8.76 9.12
N GLY A 112 -16.84 10.08 9.24
CA GLY A 112 -16.17 10.86 10.29
C GLY A 112 -14.74 11.29 9.95
N GLU A 113 -14.20 10.88 8.80
CA GLU A 113 -12.86 11.26 8.35
C GLU A 113 -12.85 12.34 7.26
N GLU A 114 -14.01 12.86 6.88
CA GLU A 114 -14.19 13.79 5.75
C GLU A 114 -13.42 15.11 5.93
N LYS A 115 -13.05 15.46 7.17
CA LYS A 115 -12.35 16.70 7.53
C LYS A 115 -10.98 16.46 8.18
N THR A 116 -10.44 15.24 8.09
CA THR A 116 -9.16 14.89 8.74
C THR A 116 -7.94 15.33 7.96
N LEU A 117 -8.10 15.54 6.64
CA LEU A 117 -7.08 16.05 5.74
C LEU A 117 -7.27 17.55 5.50
N PRO A 118 -6.18 18.29 5.18
CA PRO A 118 -6.28 19.71 4.86
C PRO A 118 -7.30 19.94 3.73
N PRO A 119 -8.28 20.84 3.90
CA PRO A 119 -9.22 21.15 2.83
C PRO A 119 -8.49 21.87 1.69
N LEU A 120 -9.06 21.81 0.49
CA LEU A 120 -8.56 22.60 -0.62
C LEU A 120 -8.65 24.10 -0.30
N PRO A 121 -7.70 24.93 -0.78
CA PRO A 121 -7.82 26.37 -0.70
C PRO A 121 -9.12 26.85 -1.36
N LYS A 122 -9.69 27.94 -0.84
CA LYS A 122 -10.91 28.56 -1.40
C LYS A 122 -10.73 28.86 -2.89
N GLY A 123 -11.69 28.47 -3.72
CA GLY A 123 -11.64 28.68 -5.17
C GLY A 123 -10.93 27.57 -5.96
N GLN A 124 -10.44 26.53 -5.29
CA GLN A 124 -9.83 25.35 -5.92
C GLN A 124 -10.74 24.11 -5.98
N GLU A 125 -12.04 24.27 -5.68
CA GLU A 125 -13.01 23.17 -5.63
C GLU A 125 -13.09 22.41 -6.97
N LYS A 126 -12.89 23.11 -8.10
CA LYS A 126 -12.83 22.50 -9.44
C LYS A 126 -11.71 21.47 -9.62
N TYR A 127 -10.66 21.52 -8.81
CA TYR A 127 -9.54 20.57 -8.89
C TYR A 127 -9.70 19.36 -7.98
N GLU A 128 -10.83 19.23 -7.28
CA GLU A 128 -11.00 18.21 -6.25
C GLU A 128 -10.87 16.78 -6.78
N ILE A 129 -10.11 15.98 -6.02
CA ILE A 129 -10.07 14.52 -6.16
C ILE A 129 -10.60 13.96 -4.84
N LYS A 130 -11.82 13.44 -4.88
CA LYS A 130 -12.54 12.97 -3.68
C LYS A 130 -11.94 11.72 -3.03
N TYR A 131 -11.12 10.95 -3.75
CA TYR A 131 -10.50 9.72 -3.25
C TYR A 131 -9.17 10.03 -2.57
N ASN A 132 -9.15 10.08 -1.25
CA ASN A 132 -8.00 10.54 -0.47
C ASN A 132 -7.59 9.58 0.67
N HIS A 133 -8.25 8.42 0.79
CA HIS A 133 -7.87 7.38 1.76
C HIS A 133 -7.26 6.19 1.03
N ALA A 134 -5.93 6.05 1.12
CA ALA A 134 -5.20 5.04 0.39
C ALA A 134 -5.29 3.67 1.08
N LEU A 135 -5.61 2.64 0.29
CA LEU A 135 -5.45 1.23 0.61
C LEU A 135 -4.01 0.75 0.37
N SER A 136 -3.33 1.35 -0.60
CA SER A 136 -1.96 0.97 -0.95
C SER A 136 -1.23 2.12 -1.62
N LEU A 137 0.09 2.10 -1.44
CA LEU A 137 1.04 2.92 -2.18
C LEU A 137 2.22 2.04 -2.57
N GLU A 138 2.57 1.99 -3.84
CA GLU A 138 3.64 1.15 -4.38
C GLU A 138 4.52 2.02 -5.28
N ASP A 139 5.84 2.00 -5.13
CA ASP A 139 6.74 2.56 -6.14
C ASP A 139 6.61 1.82 -7.48
N ASP A 140 7.09 2.42 -8.59
CA ASP A 140 6.99 1.81 -9.92
C ASP A 140 7.55 0.39 -9.94
N PHE A 141 8.73 0.18 -9.33
CA PHE A 141 9.37 -1.12 -9.21
C PHE A 141 8.40 -2.15 -8.61
N SER A 142 7.84 -1.86 -7.44
CA SER A 142 6.96 -2.81 -6.75
C SER A 142 5.66 -3.01 -7.51
N PHE A 143 5.06 -1.91 -7.99
CA PHE A 143 3.78 -1.92 -8.66
C PHE A 143 3.81 -2.80 -9.91
N TYR A 144 4.79 -2.60 -10.79
CA TYR A 144 4.92 -3.37 -12.03
C TYR A 144 5.39 -4.80 -11.74
N GLN A 145 6.38 -5.01 -10.88
CA GLN A 145 6.89 -6.35 -10.55
C GLN A 145 5.78 -7.26 -10.01
N ARG A 146 4.94 -6.77 -9.08
CA ARG A 146 3.86 -7.57 -8.48
C ARG A 146 2.75 -7.94 -9.45
N ARG A 147 2.64 -7.20 -10.56
CA ARG A 147 1.70 -7.47 -11.65
C ARG A 147 2.32 -8.34 -12.75
N GLY A 148 3.58 -8.72 -12.60
CA GLY A 148 4.33 -9.51 -13.58
C GLY A 148 4.86 -8.68 -14.75
N GLN A 149 4.84 -7.35 -14.66
CA GLN A 149 5.38 -6.45 -15.68
C GLN A 149 6.83 -6.09 -15.36
N ALA A 150 7.66 -6.06 -16.39
CA ALA A 150 9.00 -5.48 -16.39
C ALA A 150 9.19 -4.64 -17.66
N TRP A 151 10.37 -4.05 -17.84
CA TRP A 151 10.68 -3.17 -18.96
C TRP A 151 11.83 -3.72 -19.78
N LYS A 152 11.67 -3.83 -21.10
CA LYS A 152 12.75 -4.13 -22.03
C LYS A 152 13.30 -2.83 -22.59
N VAL A 153 14.60 -2.60 -22.46
CA VAL A 153 15.27 -1.43 -23.05
C VAL A 153 15.27 -1.56 -24.56
N VAL A 154 14.72 -0.57 -25.26
CA VAL A 154 14.73 -0.49 -26.72
C VAL A 154 15.96 0.31 -27.18
N SER A 155 16.18 1.49 -26.59
CA SER A 155 17.33 2.33 -26.87
C SER A 155 17.59 3.35 -25.77
N VAL A 156 18.83 3.84 -25.69
CA VAL A 156 19.25 4.94 -24.83
C VAL A 156 19.89 6.00 -25.74
N ASP A 157 19.39 7.25 -25.65
CA ASP A 157 19.95 8.42 -26.32
C ASP A 157 20.51 9.36 -25.24
N GLU A 158 21.77 9.16 -24.86
CA GLU A 158 22.44 9.93 -23.80
C GLU A 158 22.52 11.42 -24.14
N ALA A 159 22.69 11.76 -25.43
CA ALA A 159 22.77 13.15 -25.87
C ALA A 159 21.45 13.90 -25.68
N LYS A 160 20.32 13.20 -25.77
CA LYS A 160 18.99 13.76 -25.50
C LYS A 160 18.49 13.51 -24.08
N GLY A 161 19.21 12.72 -23.28
CA GLY A 161 18.78 12.31 -21.95
C GLY A 161 17.49 11.48 -21.98
N LYS A 162 17.34 10.57 -22.96
CA LYS A 162 16.12 9.76 -23.12
C LYS A 162 16.42 8.26 -23.12
N ILE A 163 15.54 7.49 -22.47
CA ILE A 163 15.51 6.02 -22.56
C ILE A 163 14.15 5.56 -23.08
N ASN A 164 14.16 4.73 -24.13
CA ASN A 164 12.97 4.13 -24.69
C ASN A 164 12.84 2.70 -24.19
N VAL A 165 11.67 2.36 -23.66
CA VAL A 165 11.39 1.01 -23.15
C VAL A 165 10.07 0.47 -23.71
N ALA A 166 10.00 -0.85 -23.83
CA ALA A 166 8.77 -1.57 -24.12
C ALA A 166 8.42 -2.48 -22.93
N PRO A 167 7.17 -2.51 -22.47
CA PRO A 167 6.81 -3.36 -21.34
C PRO A 167 6.83 -4.85 -21.77
N THR A 168 7.21 -5.72 -20.86
CA THR A 168 7.27 -7.19 -21.06
C THR A 168 6.69 -7.94 -19.86
N GLY A 169 6.32 -9.21 -20.06
CA GLY A 169 5.62 -10.02 -19.06
C GLY A 169 4.10 -9.79 -19.07
N THR A 170 3.47 -9.83 -17.90
CA THR A 170 2.03 -9.61 -17.72
C THR A 170 1.76 -8.13 -17.51
N MET A 171 1.04 -7.50 -18.44
CA MET A 171 0.79 -6.05 -18.42
C MET A 171 -0.12 -5.65 -17.26
N ALA A 172 0.28 -4.59 -16.55
CA ALA A 172 -0.56 -3.96 -15.56
C ALA A 172 -1.82 -3.36 -16.22
N LYS A 173 -2.96 -3.50 -15.54
CA LYS A 173 -4.22 -2.89 -15.98
C LYS A 173 -4.15 -1.36 -15.88
N ASP A 174 -3.64 -0.88 -14.75
CA ASP A 174 -3.44 0.54 -14.46
C ASP A 174 -1.95 0.90 -14.58
N GLY A 175 -1.63 2.19 -14.68
CA GLY A 175 -0.27 2.66 -14.93
C GLY A 175 0.14 2.59 -16.40
N ILE A 176 1.46 2.60 -16.64
CA ILE A 176 2.05 2.59 -17.98
C ILE A 176 2.16 1.14 -18.46
N ASN A 177 1.47 0.79 -19.55
CA ASN A 177 1.43 -0.57 -20.11
C ASN A 177 1.67 -0.62 -21.63
N LYS A 178 2.21 0.46 -22.19
CA LYS A 178 2.62 0.59 -23.59
C LYS A 178 4.07 1.06 -23.65
N PRO A 179 4.74 0.96 -24.82
CA PRO A 179 6.05 1.55 -24.99
C PRO A 179 6.08 3.01 -24.54
N TYR A 180 7.15 3.39 -23.85
CA TYR A 180 7.28 4.69 -23.22
C TYR A 180 8.70 5.22 -23.35
N THR A 181 8.81 6.55 -23.39
CA THR A 181 10.08 7.26 -23.37
C THR A 181 10.18 8.01 -22.04
N PHE A 182 11.21 7.69 -21.26
CA PHE A 182 11.51 8.39 -20.00
C PHE A 182 12.71 9.31 -20.18
N ASP A 183 12.76 10.34 -19.33
CA ASP A 183 13.97 11.11 -19.11
C ASP A 183 14.98 10.25 -18.31
N ILE A 184 16.25 10.36 -18.67
CA ILE A 184 17.37 9.73 -17.96
C ILE A 184 18.56 10.68 -17.97
N ASP A 185 19.26 10.79 -16.85
CA ASP A 185 20.37 11.71 -16.70
C ASP A 185 21.51 11.09 -15.87
N ASN A 186 22.57 11.88 -15.63
CA ASN A 186 23.75 11.42 -14.91
C ASN A 186 23.56 11.29 -13.38
N VAL A 187 22.38 11.63 -12.84
CA VAL A 187 22.02 11.37 -11.43
C VAL A 187 21.13 10.13 -11.28
N THR A 188 20.64 9.55 -12.38
CA THR A 188 19.97 8.24 -12.37
C THR A 188 20.89 7.17 -11.79
N ARG A 189 20.41 6.45 -10.77
CA ARG A 189 21.14 5.35 -10.14
C ARG A 189 20.95 4.07 -10.93
N VAL A 190 21.96 3.66 -11.69
CA VAL A 190 21.92 2.41 -12.47
C VAL A 190 22.61 1.29 -11.69
N TRP A 191 21.86 0.23 -11.37
CA TRP A 191 22.30 -0.87 -10.54
C TRP A 191 22.57 -2.14 -11.35
N ARG A 192 23.74 -2.74 -11.13
CA ARG A 192 24.11 -4.07 -11.61
C ARG A 192 24.67 -4.87 -10.43
N GLY A 193 24.09 -6.02 -10.11
CA GLY A 193 24.36 -6.71 -8.86
C GLY A 193 24.22 -5.78 -7.64
N ARG A 194 25.30 -5.54 -6.89
CA ARG A 194 25.29 -4.67 -5.69
C ARG A 194 26.03 -3.34 -5.88
N THR A 195 26.30 -2.95 -7.11
CA THR A 195 27.12 -1.79 -7.45
C THR A 195 26.39 -0.84 -8.40
N LEU A 196 26.72 0.45 -8.30
CA LEU A 196 26.32 1.45 -9.29
C LEU A 196 27.23 1.34 -10.52
N VAL A 197 26.63 1.47 -11.69
CA VAL A 197 27.30 1.48 -13.00
C VAL A 197 26.86 2.73 -13.78
N GLU A 198 27.47 2.96 -14.94
CA GLU A 198 27.24 4.16 -15.74
C GLU A 198 26.09 3.97 -16.75
N LEU A 199 25.55 5.07 -17.30
CA LEU A 199 24.48 5.01 -18.31
C LEU A 199 24.86 4.18 -19.55
N LYS A 200 26.13 4.25 -19.97
CA LYS A 200 26.68 3.47 -21.09
C LYS A 200 26.61 1.94 -20.88
N ASP A 201 26.44 1.49 -19.63
CA ASP A 201 26.33 0.07 -19.29
C ASP A 201 24.90 -0.47 -19.47
N ILE A 202 23.95 0.39 -19.87
CA ILE A 202 22.57 0.01 -20.22
C ILE A 202 22.55 -0.48 -21.68
N ALA A 203 22.44 -1.79 -21.87
CA ALA A 203 22.35 -2.38 -23.21
C ALA A 203 20.89 -2.47 -23.69
N PRO A 204 20.62 -2.26 -25.00
CA PRO A 204 19.35 -2.66 -25.60
C PRO A 204 19.02 -4.13 -25.32
N GLU A 205 17.73 -4.45 -25.34
CA GLU A 205 17.14 -5.75 -25.03
C GLU A 205 17.26 -6.19 -23.54
N THR A 206 17.94 -5.43 -22.69
CA THR A 206 18.03 -5.70 -21.25
C THR A 206 16.67 -5.58 -20.58
N THR A 207 16.30 -6.55 -19.75
CA THR A 207 15.08 -6.49 -18.92
C THR A 207 15.39 -5.85 -17.57
N VAL A 208 14.74 -4.72 -17.31
CA VAL A 208 14.96 -3.85 -16.16
C VAL A 208 13.69 -3.67 -15.34
N GLN A 209 13.88 -3.32 -14.08
CA GLN A 209 12.88 -2.58 -13.30
C GLN A 209 13.39 -1.16 -13.08
N LEU A 210 12.48 -0.22 -12.84
CA LEU A 210 12.81 1.19 -12.68
C LEU A 210 11.92 1.83 -11.62
N ASN A 211 12.39 2.95 -11.06
CA ASN A 211 11.58 3.89 -10.30
C ASN A 211 11.60 5.26 -10.98
N LEU A 212 10.49 5.96 -10.92
CA LEU A 212 10.30 7.27 -11.54
C LEU A 212 10.32 8.39 -10.49
N THR A 213 10.53 9.60 -10.98
CA THR A 213 10.47 10.86 -10.24
C THR A 213 10.03 11.98 -11.19
N TRP A 214 9.81 13.18 -10.64
CA TRP A 214 9.37 14.34 -11.39
C TRP A 214 10.29 14.72 -12.55
N SER A 215 9.67 15.11 -13.67
CA SER A 215 10.34 15.73 -14.81
C SER A 215 9.64 17.01 -15.23
N GLN A 216 10.34 17.86 -16.02
CA GLN A 216 9.77 19.13 -16.48
C GLN A 216 8.48 18.94 -17.29
N GLY A 217 8.37 17.84 -18.03
CA GLY A 217 7.19 17.49 -18.83
C GLY A 217 6.10 16.76 -18.04
N TRP A 218 6.13 16.75 -16.71
CA TRP A 218 5.16 16.03 -15.86
C TRP A 218 3.69 16.32 -16.18
N ARG A 219 3.38 17.57 -16.57
CA ARG A 219 2.03 17.97 -17.02
C ARG A 219 1.51 17.07 -18.14
N ASP A 220 2.42 16.65 -19.02
CA ASP A 220 2.16 15.83 -20.20
C ASP A 220 2.55 14.36 -19.93
N LYS A 221 2.66 13.99 -18.63
CA LYS A 221 3.05 12.67 -18.10
C LYS A 221 4.48 12.27 -18.48
N GLU A 222 5.39 13.20 -18.70
CA GLU A 222 6.81 12.84 -18.79
C GLU A 222 7.40 12.58 -17.40
N PHE A 223 8.33 11.63 -17.31
CA PHE A 223 8.90 11.18 -16.04
C PHE A 223 10.40 10.93 -16.18
N THR A 224 11.16 11.17 -15.12
CA THR A 224 12.59 10.87 -15.05
C THR A 224 12.82 9.56 -14.30
N VAL A 225 13.75 8.74 -14.80
CA VAL A 225 14.19 7.53 -14.10
C VAL A 225 15.13 7.91 -12.94
N SER A 226 14.74 7.58 -11.71
CA SER A 226 15.54 7.83 -10.50
C SER A 226 16.46 6.66 -10.13
N ASP A 227 15.97 5.44 -10.35
CA ASP A 227 16.72 4.18 -10.19
C ASP A 227 16.39 3.22 -11.34
N LEU A 228 17.38 2.44 -11.78
CA LEU A 228 17.26 1.43 -12.81
C LEU A 228 18.01 0.16 -12.40
N TRP A 229 17.35 -0.99 -12.36
CA TRP A 229 17.96 -2.28 -11.99
C TRP A 229 18.13 -3.19 -13.20
N LEU A 230 19.37 -3.41 -13.61
CA LEU A 230 19.71 -4.09 -14.87
C LEU A 230 19.58 -5.62 -14.83
N ASP A 231 19.68 -6.22 -13.64
CA ASP A 231 19.71 -7.68 -13.49
C ASP A 231 18.94 -8.16 -12.24
N ASP A 232 18.71 -9.48 -12.17
CA ASP A 232 17.99 -10.11 -11.06
C ASP A 232 18.72 -9.94 -9.72
N ALA A 233 20.05 -9.94 -9.73
CA ALA A 233 20.85 -9.78 -8.51
C ALA A 233 20.65 -8.38 -7.91
N ALA A 234 20.55 -7.35 -8.73
CA ALA A 234 20.28 -5.98 -8.34
C ALA A 234 18.87 -5.83 -7.79
N ARG A 235 17.86 -6.39 -8.48
CA ARG A 235 16.47 -6.41 -8.01
C ARG A 235 16.35 -7.11 -6.66
N ALA A 236 16.89 -8.33 -6.54
CA ALA A 236 16.87 -9.10 -5.31
C ALA A 236 17.61 -8.39 -4.16
N ALA A 237 18.72 -7.72 -4.44
CA ALA A 237 19.46 -6.96 -3.43
C ALA A 237 18.64 -5.77 -2.87
N ALA A 238 17.94 -5.04 -3.75
CA ALA A 238 17.07 -3.94 -3.35
C ALA A 238 15.87 -4.42 -2.54
N THR A 239 15.20 -5.48 -3.01
CA THR A 239 14.09 -6.13 -2.31
C THR A 239 14.50 -6.64 -0.93
N GLU A 240 15.65 -7.32 -0.82
CA GLU A 240 16.11 -7.86 0.47
C GLU A 240 16.46 -6.75 1.47
N LEU A 241 17.03 -5.63 1.01
CA LEU A 241 17.31 -4.49 1.88
C LEU A 241 16.03 -3.90 2.45
N GLN A 242 15.02 -3.67 1.60
CA GLN A 242 13.74 -3.12 2.05
C GLN A 242 12.98 -4.10 2.94
N ARG A 243 12.97 -5.39 2.60
CA ARG A 243 12.38 -6.46 3.42
C ARG A 243 12.96 -6.46 4.84
N ARG A 244 14.29 -6.40 4.98
CA ARG A 244 14.96 -6.34 6.29
C ARG A 244 14.53 -5.11 7.11
N ARG A 245 14.45 -3.94 6.47
CA ARG A 245 14.00 -2.70 7.12
C ARG A 245 12.58 -2.85 7.68
N HIS A 246 11.66 -3.32 6.85
CA HIS A 246 10.27 -3.53 7.26
C HIS A 246 10.13 -4.59 8.36
N VAL A 247 10.84 -5.72 8.26
CA VAL A 247 10.83 -6.76 9.32
C VAL A 247 11.31 -6.19 10.67
N ILE A 248 12.41 -5.42 10.67
CA ILE A 248 12.90 -4.77 11.89
C ILE A 248 11.86 -3.78 12.42
N PHE A 249 11.24 -2.98 11.55
CA PHE A 249 10.19 -2.04 11.94
C PHE A 249 9.03 -2.75 12.64
N GLN A 250 8.48 -3.80 12.04
CA GLN A 250 7.35 -4.54 12.62
C GLN A 250 7.74 -5.28 13.90
N ARG A 251 8.97 -5.79 14.05
CA ARG A 251 9.42 -6.36 15.33
C ARG A 251 9.46 -5.32 16.45
N GLN A 252 9.73 -4.06 16.12
CA GLN A 252 9.80 -2.96 17.08
C GLN A 252 8.43 -2.34 17.40
N ARG A 253 7.57 -2.12 16.39
CA ARG A 253 6.23 -1.52 16.55
C ARG A 253 5.10 -2.55 16.74
N TRP A 254 5.42 -3.82 16.51
CA TRP A 254 4.55 -5.01 16.54
C TRP A 254 3.58 -5.09 15.36
N LEU A 255 3.09 -6.30 15.07
CA LEU A 255 2.18 -6.49 13.94
C LEU A 255 0.83 -5.82 14.22
N PRO A 256 0.29 -5.03 13.27
CA PRO A 256 -1.01 -4.43 13.44
C PRO A 256 -2.13 -5.43 13.09
N GLY A 257 -3.27 -5.22 13.71
CA GLY A 257 -4.52 -5.92 13.41
C GLY A 257 -5.70 -5.17 14.00
N TRP A 258 -6.89 -5.72 13.83
CA TRP A 258 -8.07 -5.24 14.54
C TRP A 258 -8.73 -6.35 15.32
N ILE A 259 -9.69 -5.95 16.14
CA ILE A 259 -10.55 -6.88 16.88
C ILE A 259 -11.81 -7.14 16.08
N ASP A 260 -12.07 -8.41 15.79
CA ASP A 260 -13.29 -8.87 15.14
C ASP A 260 -14.43 -9.00 16.16
N ALA A 261 -14.15 -9.57 17.33
CA ALA A 261 -15.15 -9.88 18.36
C ALA A 261 -14.56 -9.91 19.78
N VAL A 262 -15.41 -9.66 20.77
CA VAL A 262 -15.06 -9.71 22.20
C VAL A 262 -16.18 -10.40 22.98
N GLU A 263 -15.81 -11.39 23.79
CA GLU A 263 -16.70 -12.10 24.70
C GLU A 263 -16.19 -11.91 26.13
N ASN A 264 -16.94 -11.19 26.95
CA ASN A 264 -16.56 -10.95 28.34
C ASN A 264 -16.88 -12.16 29.21
N PHE A 265 -16.03 -12.44 30.19
CA PHE A 265 -16.37 -13.38 31.27
C PHE A 265 -17.05 -12.64 32.43
N ASP A 266 -17.82 -13.39 33.22
CA ASP A 266 -18.62 -12.84 34.33
C ASP A 266 -17.76 -12.10 35.40
N PHE A 267 -16.52 -12.55 35.62
CA PHE A 267 -15.63 -12.03 36.66
C PHE A 267 -14.30 -11.48 36.12
N GLY A 268 -14.38 -10.77 34.99
CA GLY A 268 -13.24 -10.09 34.38
C GLY A 268 -12.48 -10.93 33.36
N GLY A 269 -11.77 -10.24 32.47
CA GLY A 269 -11.15 -10.87 31.30
C GLY A 269 -12.16 -11.24 30.23
N GLY A 270 -11.71 -12.03 29.25
CA GLY A 270 -12.56 -12.46 28.15
C GLY A 270 -11.81 -13.09 27.00
N LEU A 271 -12.55 -13.45 25.97
CA LEU A 271 -12.01 -13.90 24.68
C LEU A 271 -12.05 -12.74 23.69
N VAL A 272 -10.93 -12.49 23.03
CA VAL A 272 -10.81 -11.51 21.95
C VAL A 272 -10.41 -12.24 20.69
N THR A 273 -11.17 -12.05 19.62
CA THR A 273 -10.82 -12.51 18.28
C THR A 273 -10.25 -11.34 17.51
N LEU A 274 -9.05 -11.49 16.94
CA LEU A 274 -8.38 -10.46 16.15
C LEU A 274 -7.93 -10.99 14.79
N THR A 275 -7.91 -10.12 13.79
CA THR A 275 -7.35 -10.40 12.46
C THR A 275 -6.15 -9.50 12.22
N LEU A 276 -5.02 -10.10 11.85
CA LEU A 276 -3.77 -9.37 11.56
C LEU A 276 -3.82 -8.76 10.16
N PHE A 277 -3.23 -7.57 10.00
CA PHE A 277 -3.12 -6.91 8.70
C PHE A 277 -1.97 -7.46 7.87
N GLY A 278 -2.07 -7.30 6.55
CA GLY A 278 -1.08 -7.82 5.62
C GLY A 278 -1.41 -7.61 4.14
N PRO A 279 -0.60 -8.20 3.24
CA PRO A 279 0.46 -9.16 3.54
C PRO A 279 1.77 -8.50 3.99
N MET A 280 2.35 -9.00 5.08
CA MET A 280 3.72 -8.68 5.51
C MET A 280 4.67 -9.85 5.26
N ASP A 281 5.95 -9.66 5.59
CA ASP A 281 6.94 -10.74 5.53
C ASP A 281 6.52 -11.95 6.38
N ARG A 282 6.57 -13.16 5.79
CA ARG A 282 6.09 -14.39 6.43
C ARG A 282 6.81 -14.68 7.76
N SER A 283 8.08 -14.31 7.90
CA SER A 283 8.84 -14.55 9.13
C SER A 283 8.23 -13.85 10.35
N LEU A 284 7.51 -12.74 10.17
CA LEU A 284 6.82 -12.05 11.27
C LEU A 284 5.64 -12.87 11.79
N TYR A 285 4.88 -13.50 10.89
CA TYR A 285 3.77 -14.37 11.27
C TYR A 285 4.28 -15.71 11.81
N ASP A 286 5.36 -16.25 11.24
CA ASP A 286 6.00 -17.46 11.76
C ASP A 286 6.56 -17.23 13.18
N ASP A 287 7.14 -16.06 13.46
CA ASP A 287 7.60 -15.70 14.82
C ASP A 287 6.44 -15.67 15.83
N LEU A 288 5.24 -15.20 15.44
CA LEU A 288 4.04 -15.29 16.27
C LEU A 288 3.61 -16.75 16.45
N LYS A 289 3.52 -17.50 15.36
CA LYS A 289 3.05 -18.89 15.38
C LYS A 289 3.94 -19.77 16.24
N ASN A 290 5.25 -19.59 16.14
CA ASN A 290 6.27 -20.35 16.88
C ASN A 290 6.33 -19.99 18.37
N SER A 291 5.71 -18.89 18.80
CA SER A 291 5.65 -18.49 20.21
C SER A 291 4.23 -18.46 20.76
N GLN A 292 3.27 -19.10 20.09
CA GLN A 292 1.85 -19.04 20.46
C GLN A 292 1.56 -19.63 21.85
N ASP A 293 2.36 -20.60 22.28
CA ASP A 293 2.29 -21.28 23.58
C ASP A 293 2.58 -20.34 24.76
N LYS A 294 3.34 -19.26 24.51
CA LYS A 294 3.66 -18.23 25.50
C LYS A 294 2.60 -17.12 25.56
N GLY A 295 1.69 -17.08 24.59
CA GLY A 295 0.76 -15.99 24.38
C GLY A 295 1.40 -14.77 23.72
N PHE A 296 0.58 -13.75 23.43
CA PHE A 296 1.03 -12.51 22.77
C PHE A 296 0.76 -11.28 23.63
N GLY A 297 1.67 -10.32 23.53
CA GLY A 297 1.41 -8.97 24.05
C GLY A 297 0.56 -8.18 23.08
N VAL A 298 -0.60 -7.71 23.53
CA VAL A 298 -1.54 -6.94 22.70
C VAL A 298 -1.73 -5.55 23.29
N ALA A 299 -1.42 -4.51 22.53
CA ALA A 299 -1.65 -3.12 22.92
C ALA A 299 -2.72 -2.49 22.02
N VAL A 300 -3.54 -1.61 22.58
CA VAL A 300 -4.48 -0.79 21.80
C VAL A 300 -3.69 0.21 20.97
N ALA A 301 -4.09 0.38 19.72
CA ALA A 301 -3.55 1.38 18.81
C ALA A 301 -4.67 2.25 18.24
N GLU A 302 -4.30 3.44 17.75
CA GLU A 302 -5.17 4.28 16.96
C GLU A 302 -5.11 3.89 15.47
N LYS A 303 -5.93 4.54 14.64
CA LYS A 303 -6.05 4.22 13.20
C LYS A 303 -4.76 4.41 12.41
N ASP A 304 -3.88 5.29 12.86
CA ASP A 304 -2.54 5.51 12.33
C ASP A 304 -1.50 4.51 12.88
N LEU A 305 -1.97 3.54 13.65
CA LEU A 305 -1.21 2.45 14.26
C LEU A 305 -0.25 2.87 15.37
N ARG A 306 -0.35 4.11 15.86
CA ARG A 306 0.38 4.57 17.05
C ARG A 306 -0.25 3.99 18.32
N THR A 307 0.59 3.82 19.34
CA THR A 307 0.17 3.36 20.67
C THR A 307 0.52 4.44 21.69
N TRP A 308 -0.13 4.42 22.85
CA TRP A 308 0.23 5.30 23.95
C TRP A 308 1.60 4.91 24.53
N PHE A 309 1.65 3.81 25.27
CA PHE A 309 2.88 3.19 25.70
C PHE A 309 2.75 1.67 25.75
N HIS A 310 2.73 1.06 24.57
CA HIS A 310 2.59 -0.39 24.34
C HIS A 310 3.40 -1.29 25.32
N ARG A 311 4.59 -0.88 25.78
CA ARG A 311 5.36 -1.62 26.78
C ARG A 311 4.60 -1.81 28.10
N SER A 312 3.98 -0.74 28.62
CA SER A 312 3.22 -0.76 29.88
C SER A 312 1.77 -1.13 29.66
N ASP A 313 1.17 -0.70 28.56
CA ASP A 313 -0.28 -0.78 28.37
C ASP A 313 -0.74 -2.13 27.83
N LYS A 314 0.17 -2.95 27.28
CA LYS A 314 -0.20 -4.26 26.73
C LYS A 314 -0.85 -5.16 27.79
N LYS A 315 -1.75 -6.02 27.34
CA LYS A 315 -2.14 -7.22 28.07
C LYS A 315 -1.59 -8.46 27.39
N ILE A 316 -1.28 -9.49 28.16
CA ILE A 316 -0.85 -10.79 27.62
C ILE A 316 -2.08 -11.66 27.45
N GLY A 317 -2.36 -12.07 26.22
CA GLY A 317 -3.41 -13.02 25.91
C GLY A 317 -2.84 -14.39 25.60
N GLN A 318 -3.49 -15.45 26.07
CA GLN A 318 -3.17 -16.83 25.73
C GLN A 318 -3.87 -17.21 24.43
N VAL A 319 -3.15 -17.79 23.47
CA VAL A 319 -3.75 -18.19 22.19
C VAL A 319 -4.63 -19.42 22.41
N VAL A 320 -5.90 -19.31 22.04
CA VAL A 320 -6.90 -20.39 22.10
C VAL A 320 -7.10 -21.00 20.72
N GLU A 321 -7.08 -20.15 19.68
CA GLU A 321 -7.32 -20.59 18.30
C GLU A 321 -6.45 -19.77 17.34
N TRP A 322 -5.97 -20.42 16.29
CA TRP A 322 -5.23 -19.81 15.19
C TRP A 322 -5.78 -20.33 13.87
N LYS A 323 -6.31 -19.43 13.05
CA LYS A 323 -6.94 -19.75 11.77
C LYS A 323 -6.27 -18.98 10.65
N GLU A 324 -5.94 -19.69 9.57
CA GLU A 324 -5.42 -19.11 8.33
C GLU A 324 -6.45 -19.30 7.22
N THR A 325 -6.71 -18.23 6.48
CA THR A 325 -7.61 -18.23 5.32
C THR A 325 -6.80 -17.96 4.06
N PRO A 326 -6.86 -18.85 3.05
CA PRO A 326 -6.19 -18.61 1.78
C PRO A 326 -6.83 -17.43 1.04
N ASN A 327 -6.02 -16.69 0.28
CA ASN A 327 -6.46 -15.56 -0.55
C ASN A 327 -7.29 -14.51 0.23
N PRO A 328 -6.72 -13.93 1.30
CA PRO A 328 -7.43 -12.94 2.09
C PRO A 328 -7.75 -11.67 1.28
N PRO A 329 -8.78 -10.91 1.69
CA PRO A 329 -9.07 -9.62 1.05
C PRO A 329 -7.91 -8.63 1.25
N PRO A 330 -7.81 -7.59 0.41
CA PRO A 330 -6.77 -6.57 0.53
C PRO A 330 -6.70 -5.97 1.94
N GLY A 331 -5.48 -5.87 2.48
CA GLY A 331 -5.20 -5.37 3.83
C GLY A 331 -5.26 -6.43 4.93
N SER A 332 -5.81 -7.62 4.65
CA SER A 332 -5.80 -8.75 5.59
C SER A 332 -4.63 -9.70 5.33
N SER A 333 -4.03 -10.21 6.39
CA SER A 333 -3.07 -11.32 6.31
C SER A 333 -3.73 -12.68 6.09
N GLY A 334 -5.05 -12.78 6.29
CA GLY A 334 -5.76 -14.06 6.38
C GLY A 334 -5.58 -14.79 7.70
N ILE A 335 -4.81 -14.22 8.64
CA ILE A 335 -4.54 -14.82 9.95
C ILE A 335 -5.48 -14.20 10.98
N GLN A 336 -6.34 -15.04 11.55
CA GLN A 336 -7.20 -14.72 12.67
C GLN A 336 -6.75 -15.50 13.92
N VAL A 337 -6.70 -14.82 15.05
CA VAL A 337 -6.26 -15.39 16.32
C VAL A 337 -7.34 -15.12 17.37
N ARG A 338 -7.78 -16.17 18.07
CA ARG A 338 -8.64 -16.04 19.26
C ARG A 338 -7.79 -16.19 20.49
N MET A 339 -7.91 -15.24 21.41
CA MET A 339 -7.03 -15.12 22.57
C MET A 339 -7.83 -14.94 23.85
N LYS A 340 -7.42 -15.61 24.93
CA LYS A 340 -7.97 -15.47 26.27
C LYS A 340 -7.14 -14.50 27.11
N PHE A 341 -7.78 -13.49 27.66
CA PHE A 341 -7.17 -12.49 28.53
C PHE A 341 -7.71 -12.61 29.96
N ALA A 342 -6.85 -12.38 30.95
CA ALA A 342 -7.27 -12.22 32.35
C ALA A 342 -7.87 -10.83 32.61
N GLU A 343 -7.47 -9.81 31.84
CA GLU A 343 -7.95 -8.43 31.93
C GLU A 343 -8.10 -7.86 30.52
N LEU A 344 -9.19 -7.15 30.26
CA LEU A 344 -9.43 -6.47 29.00
C LEU A 344 -9.18 -4.97 29.15
N LEU A 345 -8.57 -4.37 28.14
CA LEU A 345 -8.46 -2.92 28.03
C LEU A 345 -9.77 -2.34 27.47
N ASP A 346 -10.09 -1.10 27.82
CA ASP A 346 -11.28 -0.42 27.29
C ASP A 346 -11.31 -0.36 25.76
N GLY A 347 -10.13 -0.27 25.12
CA GLY A 347 -9.98 -0.28 23.67
C GLY A 347 -10.13 -1.66 23.02
N TYR A 348 -10.30 -2.73 23.79
CA TYR A 348 -10.60 -4.06 23.22
C TYR A 348 -12.07 -4.13 22.85
N ARG A 349 -12.41 -3.59 21.68
CA ARG A 349 -13.79 -3.55 21.14
C ARG A 349 -13.77 -3.90 19.66
N PRO A 350 -14.84 -4.49 19.10
CA PRO A 350 -14.94 -4.76 17.67
C PRO A 350 -14.62 -3.53 16.81
N GLY A 351 -13.81 -3.72 15.76
CA GLY A 351 -13.34 -2.67 14.86
C GLY A 351 -12.18 -1.82 15.39
N ARG A 352 -11.80 -1.91 16.67
CA ARG A 352 -10.63 -1.19 17.22
C ARG A 352 -9.33 -1.85 16.80
N ILE A 353 -8.30 -1.02 16.64
CA ILE A 353 -6.97 -1.41 16.19
C ILE A 353 -6.10 -1.83 17.36
N VAL A 354 -5.26 -2.84 17.13
CA VAL A 354 -4.29 -3.34 18.09
C VAL A 354 -2.93 -3.57 17.44
N ARG A 355 -1.90 -3.64 18.28
CA ARG A 355 -0.54 -4.06 17.95
C ARG A 355 -0.21 -5.34 18.72
N VAL A 356 0.23 -6.38 18.02
CA VAL A 356 0.41 -7.76 18.54
C VAL A 356 1.88 -8.18 18.47
N LYS A 357 2.44 -8.50 19.63
CA LYS A 357 3.85 -8.84 19.83
C LYS A 357 4.07 -10.33 20.05
N SER A 358 4.98 -10.93 19.28
CA SER A 358 5.57 -12.25 19.60
C SER A 358 6.49 -12.17 20.82
N ASP A 359 6.55 -13.22 21.63
CA ASP A 359 7.52 -13.31 22.73
C ASP A 359 8.97 -13.25 22.23
N LEU A 360 9.23 -13.69 21.00
CA LEU A 360 10.57 -13.73 20.38
C LEU A 360 11.16 -12.35 20.09
N TRP A 361 10.34 -11.29 20.07
CA TRP A 361 10.81 -9.95 19.73
C TRP A 361 11.28 -9.19 20.95
N LYS A 362 12.33 -8.39 20.80
CA LYS A 362 12.81 -7.52 21.87
C LYS A 362 11.84 -6.34 22.05
N PHE A 363 11.66 -5.91 23.29
CA PHE A 363 11.00 -4.62 23.53
C PHE A 363 11.94 -3.49 23.11
N VAL A 364 11.38 -2.54 22.38
CA VAL A 364 12.06 -1.29 22.02
C VAL A 364 11.16 -0.14 22.42
N THR A 365 11.73 0.86 23.06
CA THR A 365 11.02 2.09 23.35
C THR A 365 10.84 2.86 22.04
N ILE A 366 9.60 2.99 21.57
CA ILE A 366 9.26 3.75 20.36
C ILE A 366 9.59 5.24 20.58
N PRO A 367 10.09 5.99 19.58
CA PRO A 367 10.29 7.45 19.70
C PRO A 367 9.04 8.19 20.16
N THR A 368 9.19 9.36 20.78
CA THR A 368 8.04 10.00 21.46
C THR A 368 6.98 10.51 20.50
N GLU A 369 7.38 11.02 19.35
CA GLU A 369 6.56 11.54 18.25
C GLU A 369 5.72 10.45 17.55
N GLU A 370 6.09 9.18 17.72
CA GLU A 370 5.34 8.02 17.21
C GLU A 370 4.37 7.44 18.25
N ARG A 371 4.21 8.11 19.40
CA ARG A 371 3.27 7.73 20.45
C ARG A 371 2.11 8.70 20.49
N VAL A 372 0.97 8.19 20.94
CA VAL A 372 -0.15 9.03 21.36
C VAL A 372 0.21 9.61 22.74
N LYS A 373 0.08 10.93 22.93
CA LYS A 373 0.41 11.61 24.19
C LYS A 373 -0.77 12.37 24.80
N SER A 374 -1.85 12.58 24.04
CA SER A 374 -3.08 13.17 24.55
C SER A 374 -4.32 12.63 23.82
N LEU A 375 -5.52 13.01 24.26
CA LEU A 375 -6.75 12.68 23.55
C LEU A 375 -6.85 13.43 22.22
N GLU A 376 -6.27 14.63 22.15
CA GLU A 376 -6.19 15.46 20.94
C GLU A 376 -5.25 14.86 19.89
N ASP A 377 -4.29 14.02 20.29
CA ASP A 377 -3.42 13.29 19.38
C ASP A 377 -4.12 12.11 18.67
N ARG A 378 -5.33 11.71 19.09
CA ARG A 378 -6.00 10.48 18.63
C ARG A 378 -6.67 10.59 17.26
#